data_AF-A0AA43ING0-F1
#
_entry.id   AF-A0AA43ING0-F1
#
_cell.length_a   1.000
_cell.length_b   1.000
_cell.length_c   1.000
_cell.angle_alpha   90.00
_cell.angle_beta   90.00
_cell.angle_gamma   90.00
#
_symmetry.space_group_name_H-M   'P 1'
#
loop_
_entity.id
_entity.type
_entity.pdbx_description
1 polymer ?
#
loop_
_entity_poly.entity_id
_entity_poly.type
_entity_poly.pdbx_seq_one_letter_code
_entity_poly.pdbx_strand_id
1 'polypeptide(L)'
;MMGYQATTTELILDALAVAEESDCPFEELMSACSGLTCNQIVVELDRLSREGHIGLSHDKPGIYRVRLSKPSSAVSTVMGRRGFVESDGRVLHG
;
A
#
# COMPACT_ATOMS: atom_id res chain seq x y z
N MET A 1 -20.07 2.42 -25.42
CA MET A 1 -19.78 2.32 -23.98
C MET A 1 -18.29 2.10 -23.85
N MET A 2 -17.52 3.09 -23.40
CA MET A 2 -16.12 2.87 -23.04
C MET A 2 -16.11 2.09 -21.73
N GLY A 3 -15.65 0.85 -21.75
CA GLY A 3 -15.47 0.07 -20.53
C GLY A 3 -14.28 0.63 -19.76
N TYR A 4 -14.48 0.92 -18.47
CA TYR A 4 -13.38 1.19 -17.56
C TYR A 4 -12.59 -0.11 -17.38
N GLN A 5 -11.33 -0.15 -17.81
CA GLN A 5 -10.43 -1.24 -17.45
C GLN A 5 -9.67 -0.81 -16.20
N ALA A 6 -9.91 -1.51 -15.10
CA ALA A 6 -9.10 -1.35 -13.90
C ALA A 6 -7.65 -1.71 -14.20
N THR A 7 -6.74 -0.86 -13.75
CA THR A 7 -5.29 -1.08 -13.83
C THR A 7 -4.86 -2.21 -12.90
N THR A 8 -3.69 -2.78 -13.16
CA THR A 8 -3.04 -3.75 -12.25
C THR A 8 -2.95 -3.20 -10.82
N THR A 9 -2.61 -1.92 -10.68
CA THR A 9 -2.52 -1.22 -9.40
C THR A 9 -3.86 -1.21 -8.67
N GLU A 10 -4.94 -0.79 -9.34
CA GLU A 10 -6.27 -0.75 -8.72
C GLU A 10 -6.74 -2.12 -8.29
N LEU A 11 -6.55 -3.14 -9.13
CA LEU A 11 -6.92 -4.51 -8.78
C LEU A 11 -6.20 -5.02 -7.52
N ILE A 12 -4.90 -4.73 -7.38
CA ILE A 12 -4.10 -5.14 -6.22
C ILE A 12 -4.51 -4.36 -4.96
N LEU A 13 -4.67 -3.04 -5.07
CA LEU A 13 -5.06 -2.20 -3.93
C LEU A 13 -6.49 -2.52 -3.46
N ASP A 14 -7.43 -2.74 -4.37
CA ASP A 14 -8.80 -3.16 -4.04
C ASP A 14 -8.82 -4.52 -3.36
N ALA A 15 -8.06 -5.49 -3.88
CA ALA A 15 -7.95 -6.82 -3.26
C ALA A 15 -7.37 -6.75 -1.84
N LEU A 16 -6.36 -5.90 -1.61
CA LEU A 16 -5.81 -5.70 -0.27
C LEU A 16 -6.76 -4.91 0.64
N ALA A 17 -7.54 -3.96 0.10
CA ALA A 17 -8.45 -3.15 0.89
C ALA A 17 -9.61 -3.97 1.47
N VAL A 18 -10.04 -5.03 0.77
CA VAL A 18 -11.11 -5.94 1.24
C VAL A 18 -10.59 -7.09 2.11
N ALA A 19 -9.27 -7.28 2.18
CA ALA A 19 -8.67 -8.28 3.06
C ALA A 19 -8.83 -7.90 4.54
N GLU A 20 -8.89 -8.91 5.41
CA GLU A 20 -8.92 -8.70 6.86
C GLU A 20 -7.69 -7.89 7.31
N GLU A 21 -7.92 -6.81 8.08
CA GLU A 21 -6.90 -5.86 8.52
C GLU A 21 -6.04 -5.22 7.40
N SER A 22 -6.48 -5.33 6.14
CA SER A 22 -5.71 -4.95 4.97
C SER A 22 -4.35 -5.66 4.86
N ASP A 23 -4.31 -6.92 5.30
CA ASP A 23 -3.14 -7.78 5.34
C ASP A 23 -3.52 -9.19 4.89
N CYS A 24 -2.93 -9.68 3.79
CA CYS A 24 -3.21 -11.04 3.31
C CYS A 24 -1.95 -11.79 2.86
N PRO A 25 -1.98 -13.12 2.86
CA PRO A 25 -0.97 -13.95 2.20
C PRO A 25 -0.86 -13.60 0.71
N PHE A 26 0.36 -13.66 0.18
CA PHE A 26 0.64 -13.42 -1.24
C PHE A 26 -0.17 -14.37 -2.15
N GLU A 27 -0.40 -15.61 -1.72
CA GLU A 27 -1.19 -16.60 -2.43
C GLU A 27 -2.67 -16.23 -2.52
N GLU A 28 -3.23 -15.64 -1.46
CA GLU A 28 -4.61 -15.15 -1.45
C GLU A 28 -4.76 -13.94 -2.37
N LEU A 29 -3.77 -13.04 -2.37
CA LEU A 29 -3.74 -11.91 -3.30
C LEU A 29 -3.70 -12.37 -4.76
N MET A 30 -2.88 -13.37 -5.07
CA MET A 30 -2.85 -13.97 -6.42
C MET A 30 -4.19 -14.58 -6.82
N SER A 31 -4.88 -15.23 -5.86
CA SER A 31 -6.20 -15.80 -6.11
C SER A 31 -7.25 -14.70 -6.36
N ALA A 32 -7.22 -13.61 -5.60
CA ALA A 32 -8.12 -12.47 -5.76
C ALA A 32 -7.88 -11.76 -7.11
N CYS A 33 -6.61 -11.64 -7.52
CA CYS A 33 -6.19 -11.04 -8.78
C CYS A 33 -6.00 -12.06 -9.90
N SER A 34 -6.91 -13.03 -10.05
CA SER A 34 -6.78 -14.16 -11.01
C SER A 34 -6.64 -13.77 -12.49
N GLY A 35 -6.98 -12.53 -12.86
CA GLY A 35 -6.76 -11.98 -14.20
C GLY A 35 -5.32 -11.50 -14.46
N LEU A 36 -4.45 -11.52 -13.46
CA LEU A 36 -3.05 -11.10 -13.54
C LEU A 36 -2.12 -12.31 -13.44
N THR A 37 -1.00 -12.24 -14.14
CA THR A 37 0.09 -13.20 -13.95
C THR A 37 0.85 -12.92 -12.67
N CYS A 38 1.45 -13.96 -12.06
CA CYS A 38 2.30 -13.80 -10.88
C CYS A 38 3.41 -12.74 -11.11
N ASN A 39 4.02 -12.71 -12.30
CA ASN A 39 5.03 -11.71 -12.65
C ASN A 39 4.49 -10.27 -12.61
N GLN A 40 3.28 -10.04 -13.13
CA GLN A 40 2.64 -8.71 -13.07
C GLN A 40 2.39 -8.28 -11.62
N ILE A 41 1.92 -9.22 -10.79
CA ILE A 41 1.68 -8.96 -9.38
C ILE A 41 3.00 -8.63 -8.67
N VAL A 42 4.04 -9.47 -8.81
CA VAL A 42 5.33 -9.26 -8.15
C VAL A 42 5.99 -7.93 -8.56
N VAL A 43 5.96 -7.59 -9.86
CA VAL A 43 6.50 -6.31 -10.35
C VAL A 43 5.74 -5.13 -9.73
N GLU A 44 4.42 -5.21 -9.68
CA GLU A 44 3.59 -4.13 -9.15
C GLU A 44 3.71 -4.01 -7.62
N LEU A 45 3.87 -5.12 -6.90
CA LEU A 45 4.16 -5.12 -5.47
C LEU A 45 5.53 -4.50 -5.17
N ASP A 46 6.59 -4.83 -5.93
CA ASP A 46 7.90 -4.19 -5.77
C ASP A 46 7.79 -2.67 -5.97
N ARG A 47 7.08 -2.23 -7.01
CA ARG A 47 6.82 -0.80 -7.28
C ARG A 47 6.09 -0.13 -6.11
N LEU A 48 4.95 -0.68 -5.68
CA LEU A 48 4.13 -0.14 -4.59
C LEU A 48 4.88 -0.15 -3.25
N SER A 49 5.73 -1.15 -3.01
CA SER A 49 6.53 -1.22 -1.79
C SER A 49 7.60 -0.13 -1.75
N ARG A 50 8.28 0.14 -2.88
CA ARG A 50 9.24 1.25 -3.00
C ARG A 50 8.59 2.62 -2.79
N GLU A 51 7.33 2.77 -3.21
CA GLU A 51 6.53 3.98 -3.02
C GLU A 51 5.94 4.09 -1.61
N GLY A 52 6.10 3.04 -0.78
CA GLY A 52 5.61 3.01 0.59
C GLY A 52 4.10 2.75 0.71
N HIS A 53 3.43 2.39 -0.39
CA HIS A 53 1.99 2.07 -0.38
C HIS A 53 1.69 0.72 0.27
N ILE A 54 2.64 -0.20 0.26
CA ILE A 54 2.50 -1.52 0.87
C ILE A 54 3.77 -1.93 1.64
N GLY A 55 3.59 -2.86 2.58
CA GLY A 55 4.65 -3.60 3.23
C GLY A 55 4.61 -5.08 2.84
N LEU A 56 5.79 -5.68 2.68
CA LEU A 56 5.97 -7.11 2.52
C LEU A 56 6.65 -7.67 3.77
N SER A 57 6.10 -8.74 4.33
CA SER A 57 6.70 -9.45 5.44
C SER A 57 6.73 -10.96 5.18
N HIS A 58 7.68 -11.63 5.81
CA HIS A 58 7.79 -13.08 5.76
C HIS A 58 7.27 -13.63 7.10
N ASP A 59 6.20 -14.42 7.07
CA ASP A 59 5.58 -14.99 8.27
C ASP A 59 6.23 -16.34 8.63
N LYS A 60 6.23 -17.27 7.66
CA LYS A 60 6.74 -18.63 7.81
C LYS A 60 7.42 -19.06 6.51
N PRO A 61 8.24 -20.14 6.52
CA PRO A 61 8.87 -20.63 5.30
C PRO A 61 7.85 -20.82 4.17
N GLY A 62 8.03 -20.06 3.09
CA GLY A 62 7.16 -20.09 1.91
C GLY A 62 5.85 -19.31 2.04
N ILE A 63 5.63 -18.55 3.12
CA ILE A 63 4.46 -17.69 3.31
C ILE A 63 4.91 -16.24 3.44
N TYR A 64 4.57 -15.46 2.43
CA TYR A 64 4.76 -14.01 2.42
C TYR A 64 3.42 -13.33 2.64
N ARG A 65 3.44 -12.22 3.40
CA ARG A 65 2.26 -11.40 3.65
C ARG A 65 2.43 -10.03 3.02
N VAL A 66 1.34 -9.52 2.46
CA VAL A 66 1.25 -8.23 1.82
C VAL A 66 0.26 -7.39 2.62
N ARG A 67 0.70 -6.21 3.06
CA ARG A 67 -0.11 -5.30 3.87
C ARG A 67 -0.19 -3.94 3.21
N LEU A 68 -1.38 -3.33 3.20
CA LEU A 68 -1.50 -1.91 2.87
C LEU A 68 -0.84 -1.06 3.95
N SER A 69 0.11 -0.23 3.55
CA SER A 69 0.62 0.81 4.43
C SER A 69 -0.52 1.81 4.66
N LYS A 70 -0.83 2.09 5.93
CA LYS A 70 -1.61 3.29 6.24
C LYS A 70 -0.87 4.48 5.62
N PRO A 71 -1.56 5.47 5.04
CA PRO A 71 -0.90 6.66 4.53
C PRO A 71 -0.05 7.24 5.65
N SER A 72 1.27 7.07 5.54
CA SER A 72 2.21 7.62 6.48
C SER A 72 2.05 9.12 6.36
N SER A 73 1.54 9.78 7.41
CA SER A 73 1.56 11.24 7.55
C SER A 73 3.00 11.78 7.71
N ALA A 74 4.00 11.05 7.22
CA ALA A 74 5.41 11.40 7.24
C ALA A 74 6.03 10.83 5.96
N VAL A 75 5.94 11.58 4.87
CA VAL A 75 7.08 12.18 4.15
C VAL A 75 6.51 13.24 3.19
N SER A 76 6.34 14.47 3.67
CA SER A 76 6.46 15.64 2.80
C SER A 76 7.92 16.04 2.80
N THR A 77 8.69 15.59 1.81
CA THR A 77 9.97 16.20 1.49
C THR A 77 9.96 16.55 0.01
N VAL A 78 9.43 17.73 -0.26
CA VAL A 78 9.86 18.55 -1.40
C VAL A 78 10.42 19.82 -0.80
N MET A 79 11.71 20.06 -1.04
CA MET A 79 12.35 21.36 -0.78
C MET A 79 11.53 22.47 -1.45
N GLY A 80 11.06 23.44 -0.65
CA GLY A 80 10.42 24.64 -1.15
C GLY A 80 9.93 25.54 -0.01
N ARG A 81 10.74 26.54 0.34
CA ARG A 81 10.48 27.63 1.31
C ARG A 81 8.99 27.96 1.56
N ARG A 82 8.49 27.66 2.76
CA ARG A 82 7.77 28.57 3.69
C ARG A 82 7.14 27.77 4.84
N GLY A 83 7.44 28.21 6.06
CA GLY A 83 6.80 27.95 7.36
C GLY A 83 5.94 26.69 7.52
N PHE A 84 6.41 25.78 8.36
CA PHE A 84 5.55 24.78 8.99
C PHE A 84 4.98 25.36 10.29
N VAL A 85 3.65 25.34 10.40
CA VAL A 85 2.93 25.60 11.65
C VAL A 85 2.74 24.25 12.32
N GLU A 86 3.27 24.10 13.53
CA GLU A 86 3.07 22.92 14.36
C GLU A 86 1.60 22.86 14.80
N SER A 87 0.91 21.76 14.47
CA SER A 87 -0.42 21.47 14.99
C SER A 87 -0.32 20.28 15.93
N ASP A 88 0.25 20.51 17.12
CA ASP A 88 -0.06 19.69 18.29
C ASP A 88 -0.76 20.61 19.30
N GLY A 89 -2.09 20.52 19.33
CA GLY A 89 -2.96 21.34 20.17
C GLY A 89 -2.85 21.01 21.66
N ARG A 90 -1.65 21.15 22.23
CA ARG A 90 -1.41 21.05 23.68
C ARG A 90 -0.93 22.40 24.20
N VAL A 91 -1.83 23.07 24.92
CA VAL A 91 -1.49 24.22 25.76
C VAL A 91 -0.66 23.70 26.94
N LEU A 92 0.60 24.10 27.03
CA LEU A 92 1.39 23.96 28.25
C LEU A 92 1.11 25.20 29.12
N HIS A 93 0.45 25.01 30.27
CA HIS A 93 0.37 26.02 31.32
C HIS A 93 1.75 26.13 32.00
N GLY A 94 2.32 27.33 31.96
CA GLY A 94 3.39 27.78 32.86
C GLY A 94 2.85 28.84 33.81
#